data_AF-A0A4Q9KVB5-F1
#
_entry.id   AF-A0A4Q9KVB5-F1
#
_cell.length_a   1.000
_cell.length_b   1.000
_cell.length_c   1.000
_cell.angle_alpha   90.00
_cell.angle_beta   90.00
_cell.angle_gamma   90.00
#
_symmetry.space_group_name_H-M   'P 1'
#
loop_
_entity.id
_entity.type
_entity.pdbx_description
1 polymer ?
#
loop_
_entity_poly.entity_id
_entity_poly.type
_entity_poly.pdbx_seq_one_letter_code
_entity_poly.pdbx_strand_id
1 'polypeptide(L)'
;MFFYIFLCKAALPPENSSRVILEDPTITNEIRMRILYNDIRADNKEAKKRISEILNKININKKEQLLKIASFYFNEIKDYIKEELHPFLIHFTTLICIIVYNDFNEKDFKAYQPELLFNMICFGKFLEMSKENEDIKKIVTNVFLDFVTNKVKISKNLLNLKMKEKEMKSVISKSFNKEDATDLIILRDIKIQFMEGVKSSTLGDFLSSATFEQLFVFFLYFKWRYFYNYIGSYSADTSYHNSRQMICIVNGDFLVGTIKQEIKSLSSDVNAEFTDQHYIEVLKFISEKFVAKVLKNPNGFDEIFDFEKNISNFQNKPEDPNFPLVFLQLLCEDSDVIFIKTLYDFLKEKTTEQYHKYISAVLCLKALCLREA
;
A
#
# COMPACT_ATOMS: atom_id res chain seq x y z
N MET A 1 -2.55 0.04 14.23
CA MET A 1 -1.45 -0.67 14.91
C MET A 1 -0.53 0.35 15.63
N PHE A 2 -1.06 1.11 16.63
CA PHE A 2 -0.57 2.41 17.14
C PHE A 2 0.56 3.02 16.33
N PHE A 3 0.16 3.62 15.21
CA PHE A 3 1.06 4.37 14.35
C PHE A 3 2.24 3.64 13.73
N TYR A 4 2.28 2.30 13.66
CA TYR A 4 3.46 1.60 13.12
C TYR A 4 4.75 2.14 13.78
N ILE A 5 4.62 2.34 15.11
CA ILE A 5 5.54 3.01 16.04
C ILE A 5 6.21 4.25 15.41
N PHE A 6 5.30 5.02 14.80
CA PHE A 6 5.34 6.25 14.03
C PHE A 6 6.01 6.24 12.66
N LEU A 7 5.80 5.21 11.83
CA LEU A 7 6.55 5.11 10.56
C LEU A 7 8.06 5.27 10.83
N CYS A 8 8.43 4.76 11.99
CA CYS A 8 9.55 5.14 12.80
C CYS A 8 9.98 3.83 13.46
N LYS A 9 11.25 3.58 13.62
CA LYS A 9 12.36 4.50 13.50
C LYS A 9 13.10 4.18 12.22
N ALA A 10 12.56 4.52 11.07
CA ALA A 10 13.10 4.16 9.77
C ALA A 10 12.29 4.93 8.73
N ALA A 11 12.83 5.84 7.94
CA ALA A 11 13.81 5.54 6.93
C ALA A 11 15.30 5.65 7.33
N LEU A 12 15.65 5.72 8.63
CA LEU A 12 17.00 5.62 9.21
C LEU A 12 18.07 4.97 8.29
N PRO A 13 18.89 5.79 7.59
CA PRO A 13 20.18 5.40 7.03
C PRO A 13 21.29 5.68 8.06
N PRO A 14 22.30 4.81 8.19
CA PRO A 14 23.40 4.88 7.23
C PRO A 14 23.89 3.48 6.77
N GLU A 15 24.04 3.33 5.45
CA GLU A 15 24.84 2.30 4.75
C GLU A 15 24.20 1.04 4.15
N ASN A 16 22.91 0.67 4.36
CA ASN A 16 22.37 -0.56 3.75
C ASN A 16 21.11 -0.41 2.85
N SER A 17 21.04 -1.28 1.84
CA SER A 17 20.63 -1.00 0.45
C SER A 17 19.22 -1.45 0.06
N SER A 18 18.27 -1.53 0.99
CA SER A 18 16.87 -1.82 0.65
C SER A 18 15.92 -0.87 1.37
N ARG A 19 15.69 0.29 0.75
CA ARG A 19 14.70 1.28 1.16
C ARG A 19 13.29 0.74 0.94
N VAL A 20 12.84 -0.22 1.74
CA VAL A 20 11.45 -0.72 1.73
C VAL A 20 10.83 -0.23 3.03
N ILE A 21 9.94 0.75 2.95
CA ILE A 21 9.55 1.53 4.15
C ILE A 21 8.77 0.66 5.15
N LEU A 22 8.12 -0.43 4.76
CA LEU A 22 7.07 -1.04 5.59
C LEU A 22 6.85 -2.55 5.43
N GLU A 23 7.89 -3.36 5.23
CA GLU A 23 7.67 -4.82 5.23
C GLU A 23 7.50 -5.32 6.68
N ASP A 24 6.30 -5.79 7.01
CA ASP A 24 5.98 -6.34 8.33
C ASP A 24 6.57 -7.76 8.51
N PRO A 25 7.33 -8.07 9.56
CA PRO A 25 7.74 -9.44 9.84
C PRO A 25 6.61 -10.36 10.36
N THR A 26 5.46 -9.84 10.79
CA THR A 26 4.29 -10.72 11.02
C THR A 26 3.66 -11.16 9.70
N ILE A 27 3.96 -10.47 8.60
CA ILE A 27 3.62 -10.87 7.24
C ILE A 27 4.57 -11.95 6.71
N THR A 28 5.86 -11.94 7.07
CA THR A 28 6.84 -12.94 6.59
C THR A 28 6.57 -14.36 7.10
N ASN A 29 5.71 -14.53 8.11
CA ASN A 29 5.29 -15.83 8.65
C ASN A 29 3.78 -16.12 8.48
N GLU A 30 3.08 -15.41 7.59
CA GLU A 30 1.61 -15.56 7.36
C GLU A 30 0.72 -15.28 8.58
N ILE A 31 1.26 -14.71 9.66
CA ILE A 31 0.50 -14.39 10.88
C ILE A 31 -0.27 -13.09 10.64
N ARG A 32 -1.50 -13.22 10.13
CA ARG A 32 -2.41 -12.09 9.88
C ARG A 32 -3.34 -11.91 11.08
N MET A 33 -3.28 -10.74 11.72
CA MET A 33 -4.31 -10.39 12.70
C MET A 33 -5.66 -10.25 11.99
N ARG A 34 -6.69 -10.86 12.58
CA ARG A 34 -8.06 -10.81 12.05
C ARG A 34 -8.97 -10.30 13.14
N ILE A 35 -9.60 -9.16 12.86
CA ILE A 35 -10.54 -8.54 13.79
C ILE A 35 -11.94 -8.74 13.24
N LEU A 36 -12.81 -9.34 14.06
CA LEU A 36 -14.22 -9.43 13.73
C LEU A 36 -14.79 -8.02 13.60
N TYR A 37 -15.36 -7.71 12.45
CA TYR A 37 -16.16 -6.49 12.32
C TYR A 37 -17.61 -6.88 12.60
N ASN A 38 -18.28 -6.10 13.45
CA ASN A 38 -19.74 -6.21 13.55
C ASN A 38 -20.31 -5.74 12.21
N ASP A 39 -21.40 -6.35 11.71
CA ASP A 39 -22.09 -6.06 10.43
C ASP A 39 -22.68 -4.61 10.32
N ILE A 40 -22.14 -3.66 11.07
CA ILE A 40 -22.68 -2.37 11.47
C ILE A 40 -21.48 -1.39 11.38
N ARG A 41 -21.43 -0.28 10.61
CA ARG A 41 -22.44 0.80 10.54
C ARG A 41 -22.12 1.91 9.51
N ALA A 42 -21.98 1.60 8.22
CA ALA A 42 -22.02 2.65 7.20
C ALA A 42 -22.81 2.17 5.98
N ASP A 43 -24.08 2.56 5.91
CA ASP A 43 -24.94 2.31 4.77
C ASP A 43 -24.60 3.28 3.63
N ASN A 44 -23.40 3.14 3.06
CA ASN A 44 -23.04 3.83 1.83
C ASN A 44 -23.71 3.09 0.66
N LYS A 45 -25.00 3.36 0.48
CA LYS A 45 -25.83 2.73 -0.57
C LYS A 45 -25.24 2.91 -1.96
N GLU A 46 -24.65 4.07 -2.23
CA GLU A 46 -24.02 4.37 -3.51
C GLU A 46 -22.75 3.53 -3.74
N ALA A 47 -21.87 3.44 -2.74
CA ALA A 47 -20.70 2.56 -2.83
C ALA A 47 -21.11 1.10 -2.98
N LYS A 48 -22.07 0.62 -2.18
CA LYS A 48 -22.62 -0.74 -2.30
C LYS A 48 -23.16 -1.03 -3.70
N LYS A 49 -23.90 -0.08 -4.28
CA LYS A 49 -24.43 -0.20 -5.64
C LYS A 49 -23.30 -0.35 -6.67
N ARG A 50 -22.29 0.53 -6.62
CA ARG A 50 -21.13 0.46 -7.53
C ARG A 50 -20.33 -0.83 -7.36
N ILE A 51 -20.09 -1.26 -6.12
CA ILE A 51 -19.39 -2.52 -5.82
C ILE A 51 -20.19 -3.70 -6.38
N SER A 52 -21.52 -3.70 -6.20
CA SER A 52 -22.40 -4.73 -6.77
C SER A 52 -22.34 -4.76 -8.31
N GLU A 53 -22.34 -3.61 -8.97
CA GLU A 53 -22.16 -3.51 -10.43
C GLU A 53 -20.82 -4.09 -10.91
N ILE A 54 -19.74 -3.87 -10.15
CA ILE A 54 -18.43 -4.47 -10.44
C ILE A 54 -18.50 -6.00 -10.28
N LEU A 55 -19.01 -6.49 -9.15
CA LEU A 55 -19.10 -7.92 -8.84
C LEU A 55 -20.02 -8.69 -9.80
N ASN A 56 -21.05 -8.03 -10.36
CA ASN A 56 -21.94 -8.63 -11.34
C ASN A 56 -21.25 -8.99 -12.65
N LYS A 57 -20.16 -8.29 -13.00
CA LYS A 57 -19.33 -8.58 -14.19
C LYS A 57 -18.36 -9.74 -14.00
N ILE A 58 -18.28 -10.30 -12.80
CA ILE A 58 -17.31 -11.33 -12.43
C ILE A 58 -18.05 -12.63 -12.12
N ASN A 59 -17.53 -13.76 -12.61
CA ASN A 59 -18.06 -15.08 -12.30
C ASN A 59 -17.45 -15.58 -10.98
N ILE A 60 -18.06 -15.20 -9.86
CA ILE A 60 -17.65 -15.60 -8.50
C ILE A 60 -18.90 -15.96 -7.68
N ASN A 61 -18.78 -16.99 -6.82
CA ASN A 61 -19.89 -17.52 -6.02
C ASN A 61 -20.09 -16.79 -4.68
N LYS A 62 -19.12 -15.99 -4.22
CA LYS A 62 -19.13 -15.30 -2.91
C LYS A 62 -19.43 -13.79 -3.02
N LYS A 63 -20.28 -13.39 -3.97
CA LYS A 63 -20.55 -11.98 -4.28
C LYS A 63 -21.07 -11.19 -3.08
N GLU A 64 -21.95 -11.78 -2.27
CA GLU A 64 -22.54 -11.08 -1.12
C GLU A 64 -21.50 -10.81 -0.03
N GLN A 65 -20.65 -11.79 0.26
CA GLN A 65 -19.58 -11.66 1.25
C GLN A 65 -18.52 -10.65 0.77
N LEU A 66 -18.16 -10.68 -0.51
CA LEU A 66 -17.26 -9.70 -1.13
C LEU A 66 -17.84 -8.28 -1.11
N LEU A 67 -19.14 -8.14 -1.37
CA LEU A 67 -19.83 -6.86 -1.26
C LEU A 67 -19.74 -6.31 0.16
N LYS A 68 -19.95 -7.15 1.19
CA LYS A 68 -19.87 -6.75 2.60
C LYS A 68 -18.46 -6.29 2.98
N ILE A 69 -17.43 -7.11 2.74
CA ILE A 69 -16.05 -6.78 3.12
C ILE A 69 -15.51 -5.59 2.32
N ALA A 70 -15.74 -5.52 1.01
CA ALA A 70 -15.29 -4.38 0.20
C ALA A 70 -15.98 -3.07 0.61
N SER A 71 -17.26 -3.14 0.95
CA SER A 71 -17.99 -1.98 1.49
C SER A 71 -17.44 -1.54 2.83
N PHE A 72 -17.07 -2.49 3.71
CA PHE A 72 -16.41 -2.19 4.97
C PHE A 72 -15.09 -1.44 4.75
N TYR A 73 -14.16 -2.02 3.97
CA TYR A 73 -12.87 -1.38 3.68
C TYR A 73 -13.04 0.02 3.09
N PHE A 74 -13.89 0.18 2.07
CA PHE A 74 -14.10 1.49 1.46
C PHE A 74 -14.67 2.51 2.44
N ASN A 75 -15.61 2.11 3.30
CA ASN A 75 -16.19 3.00 4.30
C ASN A 75 -15.17 3.50 5.32
N GLU A 76 -14.21 2.65 5.70
CA GLU A 76 -13.11 3.07 6.58
C GLU A 76 -12.11 3.96 5.85
N ILE A 77 -11.81 3.69 4.57
CA ILE A 77 -10.82 4.44 3.78
C ILE A 77 -11.30 5.86 3.45
N LYS A 78 -12.58 6.02 3.08
CA LYS A 78 -13.10 7.28 2.51
C LYS A 78 -12.93 8.50 3.42
N ASP A 79 -12.93 8.31 4.74
CA ASP A 79 -12.82 9.40 5.72
C ASP A 79 -11.41 10.02 5.75
N TYR A 80 -10.43 9.32 5.19
CA TYR A 80 -9.03 9.75 5.15
C TYR A 80 -8.66 10.45 3.84
N ILE A 81 -9.37 10.19 2.75
CA ILE A 81 -9.01 10.62 1.38
C ILE A 81 -10.04 11.60 0.80
N LYS A 82 -9.59 12.52 -0.05
CA LYS A 82 -10.45 13.46 -0.79
C LYS A 82 -11.54 12.74 -1.59
N GLU A 83 -12.74 13.32 -1.60
CA GLU A 83 -13.94 12.78 -2.28
C GLU A 83 -13.73 12.59 -3.79
N GLU A 84 -12.92 13.45 -4.41
CA GLU A 84 -12.54 13.38 -5.84
C GLU A 84 -11.95 12.01 -6.23
N LEU A 85 -11.25 11.34 -5.30
CA LEU A 85 -10.63 10.04 -5.51
C LEU A 85 -11.54 8.86 -5.13
N HIS A 86 -12.69 9.10 -4.50
CA HIS A 86 -13.59 8.02 -4.06
C HIS A 86 -14.03 7.10 -5.20
N PRO A 87 -14.38 7.57 -6.41
CA PRO A 87 -14.72 6.69 -7.52
C PRO A 87 -13.59 5.71 -7.87
N PHE A 88 -12.34 6.18 -7.85
CA PHE A 88 -11.17 5.34 -8.06
C PHE A 88 -11.00 4.34 -6.92
N LEU A 89 -11.06 4.80 -5.67
CA LEU A 89 -10.87 3.97 -4.48
C LEU A 89 -11.92 2.87 -4.35
N ILE A 90 -13.18 3.10 -4.76
CA ILE A 90 -14.21 2.07 -4.80
C ILE A 90 -13.77 0.92 -5.72
N HIS A 91 -13.29 1.22 -6.92
CA HIS A 91 -12.87 0.19 -7.88
C HIS A 91 -11.63 -0.54 -7.37
N PHE A 92 -10.61 0.20 -6.91
CA PHE A 92 -9.36 -0.38 -6.45
C PHE A 92 -9.57 -1.24 -5.18
N THR A 93 -10.33 -0.74 -4.20
CA THR A 93 -10.67 -1.50 -2.98
C THR A 93 -11.43 -2.77 -3.31
N THR A 94 -12.38 -2.70 -4.25
CA THR A 94 -13.13 -3.88 -4.70
C THR A 94 -12.20 -4.89 -5.36
N LEU A 95 -11.29 -4.44 -6.24
CA LEU A 95 -10.29 -5.28 -6.89
C LEU A 95 -9.42 -6.00 -5.84
N ILE A 96 -8.83 -5.27 -4.89
CA ILE A 96 -8.01 -5.85 -3.83
C ILE A 96 -8.80 -6.85 -2.99
N CYS A 97 -10.04 -6.53 -2.60
CA CYS A 97 -10.87 -7.45 -1.82
C CYS A 97 -11.19 -8.73 -2.60
N ILE A 98 -11.47 -8.63 -3.91
CA ILE A 98 -11.69 -9.82 -4.75
C ILE A 98 -10.45 -10.69 -4.77
N ILE A 99 -9.26 -10.10 -4.97
CA ILE A 99 -8.01 -10.86 -5.07
C ILE A 99 -7.65 -11.51 -3.72
N VAL A 100 -7.70 -10.75 -2.62
CA VAL A 100 -7.27 -11.20 -1.29
C VAL A 100 -8.24 -12.20 -0.66
N TYR A 101 -9.55 -11.98 -0.81
CA TYR A 101 -10.57 -12.79 -0.13
C TYR A 101 -11.18 -13.88 -1.01
N ASN A 102 -10.73 -14.08 -2.26
CA ASN A 102 -11.31 -15.08 -3.15
C ASN A 102 -11.33 -16.49 -2.52
N ASP A 103 -10.22 -16.87 -1.90
CA ASP A 103 -10.01 -18.24 -1.40
C ASP A 103 -10.52 -18.43 0.03
N PHE A 104 -11.08 -17.39 0.65
CA PHE A 104 -11.52 -17.42 2.04
C PHE A 104 -12.78 -18.27 2.21
N ASN A 105 -12.90 -19.02 3.30
CA ASN A 105 -14.15 -19.71 3.61
C ASN A 105 -15.15 -18.73 4.23
N GLU A 106 -16.45 -19.08 4.27
CA GLU A 106 -17.49 -18.18 4.80
C GLU A 106 -17.21 -17.64 6.21
N LYS A 107 -16.56 -18.43 7.06
CA LYS A 107 -16.16 -18.01 8.40
C LYS A 107 -15.08 -16.92 8.39
N ASP A 108 -14.20 -16.94 7.39
CA ASP A 108 -13.08 -16.01 7.28
C ASP A 108 -13.51 -14.62 6.77
N PHE A 109 -14.67 -14.51 6.12
CA PHE A 109 -15.24 -13.23 5.67
C PHE A 109 -15.76 -12.35 6.81
N LYS A 110 -15.91 -12.87 8.03
CA LYS A 110 -16.42 -12.11 9.18
C LYS A 110 -15.35 -11.26 9.86
N ALA A 111 -14.13 -11.27 9.35
CA ALA A 111 -13.03 -10.51 9.89
C ALA A 111 -12.30 -9.73 8.81
N TYR A 112 -11.82 -8.54 9.18
CA TYR A 112 -10.92 -7.76 8.33
C TYR A 112 -9.49 -7.88 8.84
N GLN A 113 -8.54 -7.57 7.94
CA GLN A 113 -7.12 -7.49 8.23
C GLN A 113 -6.76 -6.01 8.48
N PRO A 114 -6.39 -5.63 9.72
CA PRO A 114 -6.05 -4.25 10.07
C PRO A 114 -4.85 -3.69 9.30
N GLU A 115 -3.86 -4.53 8.99
CA GLU A 115 -2.65 -4.17 8.25
C GLU A 115 -2.99 -3.79 6.81
N LEU A 116 -3.81 -4.63 6.15
CA LEU A 116 -4.30 -4.33 4.81
C LEU A 116 -5.12 -3.03 4.80
N LEU A 117 -5.95 -2.79 5.81
CA LEU A 117 -6.74 -1.55 5.90
C LEU A 117 -5.82 -0.33 6.02
N PHE A 118 -4.81 -0.41 6.88
CA PHE A 118 -3.82 0.64 7.05
C PHE A 118 -3.07 0.93 5.74
N ASN A 119 -2.52 -0.10 5.08
CA ASN A 119 -1.80 0.05 3.82
C ASN A 119 -2.69 0.59 2.69
N MET A 120 -3.98 0.22 2.65
CA MET A 120 -4.94 0.78 1.70
C MET A 120 -5.23 2.27 1.95
N ILE A 121 -5.27 2.71 3.22
CA ILE A 121 -5.40 4.14 3.53
C ILE A 121 -4.14 4.90 3.14
N CYS A 122 -2.95 4.39 3.49
CA CYS A 122 -1.67 4.96 3.09
C CYS A 122 -1.52 5.04 1.57
N PHE A 123 -1.96 4.00 0.85
CA PHE A 123 -1.99 3.99 -0.61
C PHE A 123 -2.86 5.12 -1.16
N GLY A 124 -4.08 5.29 -0.62
CA GLY A 124 -4.97 6.37 -1.04
C GLY A 124 -4.36 7.75 -0.82
N LYS A 125 -3.67 7.94 0.32
CA LYS A 125 -2.96 9.20 0.63
C LYS A 125 -1.75 9.42 -0.29
N PHE A 126 -0.97 8.39 -0.57
CA PHE A 126 0.17 8.50 -1.47
C PHE A 126 -0.27 8.77 -2.91
N LEU A 127 -1.39 8.17 -3.36
CA LEU A 127 -2.01 8.50 -4.64
C LEU A 127 -2.41 9.97 -4.73
N GLU A 128 -3.04 10.51 -3.67
CA GLU A 128 -3.37 11.94 -3.57
C GLU A 128 -2.11 12.81 -3.70
N MET A 129 -1.06 12.49 -2.92
CA MET A 129 0.21 13.22 -2.96
C MET A 129 0.89 13.15 -4.34
N SER A 130 0.86 11.99 -4.99
CA SER A 130 1.44 11.79 -6.33
C SER A 130 0.78 12.61 -7.43
N LYS A 131 -0.41 13.19 -7.17
CA LYS A 131 -1.13 14.08 -8.10
C LYS A 131 -1.02 15.56 -7.73
N GLU A 132 -0.68 15.89 -6.48
CA GLU A 132 -0.74 17.25 -5.94
C GLU A 132 0.63 17.85 -5.58
N ASN A 133 1.56 17.03 -5.10
CA ASN A 133 2.93 17.47 -4.83
C ASN A 133 3.75 17.32 -6.13
N GLU A 134 4.19 18.43 -6.71
CA GLU A 134 4.89 18.44 -7.99
C GLU A 134 6.22 17.68 -7.97
N ASP A 135 6.95 17.67 -6.86
CA ASP A 135 8.22 16.94 -6.75
C ASP A 135 7.99 15.42 -6.72
N ILE A 136 7.09 14.94 -5.85
CA ILE A 136 6.71 13.52 -5.79
C ILE A 136 6.09 13.06 -7.12
N LYS A 137 5.19 13.87 -7.69
CA LYS A 137 4.58 13.61 -9.00
C LYS A 137 5.63 13.46 -10.08
N LYS A 138 6.62 14.35 -10.13
CA LYS A 138 7.71 14.31 -11.11
C LYS A 138 8.55 13.04 -10.97
N ILE A 139 8.92 12.67 -9.74
CA ILE A 139 9.68 11.43 -9.46
C ILE A 139 8.91 10.22 -9.98
N VAL A 140 7.67 10.05 -9.53
CA VAL A 140 6.83 8.90 -9.91
C VAL A 140 6.59 8.87 -11.42
N THR A 141 6.33 10.02 -12.04
CA THR A 141 6.10 10.12 -13.49
C THR A 141 7.34 9.70 -14.27
N ASN A 142 8.53 10.16 -13.88
CA ASN A 142 9.78 9.83 -14.56
C ASN A 142 10.11 8.34 -14.45
N VAL A 143 10.04 7.77 -13.23
CA VAL A 143 10.26 6.34 -13.01
C VAL A 143 9.31 5.50 -13.86
N PHE A 144 8.02 5.87 -13.86
CA PHE A 144 7.03 5.15 -14.65
C PHE A 144 7.26 5.29 -16.17
N LEU A 145 7.64 6.48 -16.64
CA LEU A 145 8.00 6.72 -18.04
C LEU A 145 9.17 5.86 -18.50
N ASP A 146 10.22 5.78 -17.69
CA ASP A 146 11.41 4.99 -17.99
C ASP A 146 11.08 3.50 -18.00
N PHE A 147 10.29 3.03 -17.03
CA PHE A 147 9.78 1.67 -17.00
C PHE A 147 9.01 1.31 -18.27
N VAL A 148 8.00 2.12 -18.65
CA VAL A 148 7.20 1.87 -19.86
C VAL A 148 8.09 1.89 -21.11
N THR A 149 8.99 2.88 -21.21
CA THR A 149 9.88 3.05 -22.37
C THR A 149 10.80 1.85 -22.55
N ASN A 150 11.38 1.35 -21.45
CA ASN A 150 12.26 0.18 -21.47
C ASN A 150 11.52 -1.08 -21.91
N LYS A 151 10.30 -1.31 -21.39
CA LYS A 151 9.46 -2.44 -21.82
C LYS A 151 9.09 -2.36 -23.30
N VAL A 152 8.78 -1.17 -23.81
CA VAL A 152 8.46 -0.96 -25.22
C VAL A 152 9.68 -1.23 -26.12
N LYS A 153 10.87 -0.74 -25.75
CA LYS A 153 12.12 -0.97 -26.49
C LYS A 153 12.46 -2.46 -26.64
N ILE A 154 12.24 -3.25 -25.58
CA ILE A 154 12.48 -4.70 -25.61
C ILE A 154 11.50 -5.39 -26.59
N SER A 155 10.28 -4.87 -26.75
CA SER A 155 9.19 -5.53 -27.48
C SER A 155 9.08 -5.24 -28.99
N LYS A 156 9.70 -4.17 -29.53
CA LYS A 156 9.41 -3.69 -30.90
C LYS A 156 10.64 -3.22 -31.69
N ASN A 157 10.63 -3.45 -33.01
CA ASN A 157 11.62 -2.96 -33.98
C ASN A 157 11.63 -1.42 -34.11
N LEU A 158 12.83 -0.83 -34.15
CA LEU A 158 13.17 0.55 -33.73
C LEU A 158 12.61 1.73 -34.57
N LEU A 159 12.18 1.54 -35.81
CA LEU A 159 12.07 2.65 -36.78
C LEU A 159 10.77 3.49 -36.67
N ASN A 160 9.64 2.91 -36.30
CA ASN A 160 8.36 3.63 -36.09
C ASN A 160 8.18 4.18 -34.67
N LEU A 161 9.20 4.05 -33.80
CA LEU A 161 9.10 4.34 -32.37
C LEU A 161 9.42 5.79 -32.01
N LYS A 162 10.29 6.51 -32.72
CA LYS A 162 10.75 7.85 -32.28
C LYS A 162 9.66 8.93 -32.24
N MET A 163 8.83 9.04 -33.29
CA MET A 163 7.68 9.97 -33.26
C MET A 163 6.64 9.54 -32.21
N LYS A 164 6.42 8.24 -32.04
CA LYS A 164 5.48 7.65 -31.08
C LYS A 164 5.97 7.76 -29.64
N GLU A 165 7.27 7.83 -29.41
CA GLU A 165 7.88 7.98 -28.09
C GLU A 165 7.56 9.35 -27.49
N LYS A 166 7.64 10.43 -28.29
CA LYS A 166 7.31 11.79 -27.82
C LYS A 166 5.84 11.92 -27.46
N GLU A 167 4.95 11.37 -28.29
CA GLU A 167 3.51 11.34 -28.04
C GLU A 167 3.18 10.49 -26.80
N MET A 168 3.77 9.29 -26.71
CA MET A 168 3.64 8.39 -25.56
C MET A 168 4.07 9.07 -24.26
N LYS A 169 5.25 9.69 -24.23
CA LYS A 169 5.74 10.43 -23.05
C LYS A 169 4.74 11.51 -22.66
N SER A 170 4.21 12.27 -23.62
CA SER A 170 3.22 13.30 -23.36
C SER A 170 1.92 12.74 -22.75
N VAL A 171 1.37 11.66 -23.31
CA VAL A 171 0.14 11.03 -22.80
C VAL A 171 0.35 10.45 -21.41
N ILE A 172 1.46 9.75 -21.18
CA ILE A 172 1.79 9.19 -19.87
C ILE A 172 1.95 10.31 -18.84
N SER A 173 2.72 11.36 -19.12
CA SER A 173 2.87 12.49 -18.19
C SER A 173 1.52 13.15 -17.87
N LYS A 174 0.65 13.35 -18.87
CA LYS A 174 -0.70 13.91 -18.65
C LYS A 174 -1.54 13.02 -17.73
N SER A 175 -1.37 11.70 -17.79
CA SER A 175 -2.12 10.77 -16.94
C SER A 175 -1.80 10.85 -15.45
N PHE A 176 -0.77 11.59 -15.03
CA PHE A 176 -0.48 11.88 -13.62
C PHE A 176 -1.08 13.21 -13.15
N ASN A 177 -1.73 13.97 -14.04
CA ASN A 177 -2.41 15.19 -13.64
C ASN A 177 -3.65 14.88 -12.80
N LYS A 178 -3.99 15.80 -11.90
CA LYS A 178 -5.10 15.67 -10.97
C LYS A 178 -6.46 15.49 -11.68
N GLU A 179 -6.68 16.21 -12.76
CA GLU A 179 -7.94 16.20 -13.53
C GLU A 179 -8.07 15.01 -14.50
N ASP A 180 -7.00 14.24 -14.68
CA ASP A 180 -6.97 13.17 -15.68
C ASP A 180 -7.73 11.92 -15.20
N ALA A 181 -8.63 11.42 -16.07
CA ALA A 181 -9.50 10.29 -15.76
C ALA A 181 -8.90 8.92 -16.11
N THR A 182 -7.69 8.86 -16.69
CA THR A 182 -7.08 7.62 -17.20
C THR A 182 -7.00 6.55 -16.11
N ASP A 183 -6.65 6.91 -14.88
CA ASP A 183 -6.53 5.98 -13.76
C ASP A 183 -7.85 5.25 -13.47
N LEU A 184 -8.99 5.97 -13.52
CA LEU A 184 -10.31 5.38 -13.32
C LEU A 184 -10.76 4.53 -14.53
N ILE A 185 -10.43 4.96 -15.75
CA ILE A 185 -10.69 4.19 -16.97
C ILE A 185 -9.98 2.83 -16.90
N ILE A 186 -8.69 2.84 -16.55
CA ILE A 186 -7.89 1.62 -16.39
C ILE A 186 -8.56 0.66 -15.43
N LEU A 187 -8.94 1.12 -14.24
CA LEU A 187 -9.56 0.25 -13.23
C LEU A 187 -10.91 -0.34 -13.68
N ARG A 188 -11.71 0.42 -14.44
CA ARG A 188 -13.00 -0.05 -14.97
C ARG A 188 -12.85 -1.14 -16.02
N ASP A 189 -11.73 -1.14 -16.74
CA ASP A 189 -11.45 -2.06 -17.85
C ASP A 189 -10.72 -3.34 -17.40
N ILE A 190 -10.32 -3.43 -16.13
CA ILE A 190 -9.76 -4.65 -15.54
C ILE A 190 -10.85 -5.72 -15.44
N LYS A 191 -10.58 -6.88 -16.06
CA LYS A 191 -11.32 -8.12 -15.90
C LYS A 191 -10.53 -9.09 -15.05
N ILE A 192 -11.16 -9.67 -14.04
CA ILE A 192 -10.53 -10.68 -13.18
C ILE A 192 -10.84 -12.07 -13.74
N GLN A 193 -9.82 -12.90 -13.87
CA GLN A 193 -9.95 -14.28 -14.32
C GLN A 193 -9.31 -15.25 -13.32
N PHE A 194 -10.08 -16.25 -12.92
CA PHE A 194 -9.61 -17.36 -12.11
C PHE A 194 -9.28 -18.55 -13.01
N MET A 195 -8.06 -19.07 -12.97
CA MET A 195 -7.66 -20.33 -13.60
C MET A 195 -8.33 -21.50 -12.88
N GLU A 196 -9.04 -22.33 -13.63
CA GLU A 196 -9.70 -23.52 -13.08
C GLU A 196 -8.65 -24.52 -12.56
N GLY A 197 -8.96 -25.19 -11.43
CA GLY A 197 -8.11 -26.23 -10.85
C GLY A 197 -6.94 -25.74 -9.97
N VAL A 198 -6.68 -24.43 -9.89
CA VAL A 198 -5.62 -23.87 -9.02
C VAL A 198 -6.22 -23.34 -7.72
N LYS A 199 -5.90 -24.00 -6.60
CA LYS A 199 -6.54 -23.78 -5.28
C LYS A 199 -6.03 -22.58 -4.47
N SER A 200 -4.87 -22.00 -4.78
CA SER A 200 -4.37 -20.82 -4.04
C SER A 200 -4.08 -19.64 -4.97
N SER A 201 -4.55 -18.47 -4.56
CA SER A 201 -4.16 -17.19 -5.12
C SER A 201 -2.87 -16.72 -4.47
N THR A 202 -1.75 -17.21 -5.01
CA THR A 202 -0.40 -16.71 -4.69
C THR A 202 -0.30 -15.18 -4.79
N LEU A 203 -1.17 -14.52 -5.58
CA LEU A 203 -1.31 -13.07 -5.65
C LEU A 203 -2.11 -12.48 -4.48
N GLY A 204 -3.19 -13.16 -4.05
CA GLY A 204 -3.97 -12.78 -2.87
C GLY A 204 -3.11 -12.77 -1.61
N ASP A 205 -2.26 -13.77 -1.43
CA ASP A 205 -1.33 -13.80 -0.30
C ASP A 205 -0.34 -12.63 -0.33
N PHE A 206 0.23 -12.34 -1.50
CA PHE A 206 1.15 -11.21 -1.66
C PHE A 206 0.47 -9.86 -1.41
N LEU A 207 -0.74 -9.64 -1.92
CA LEU A 207 -1.45 -8.37 -1.76
C LEU A 207 -2.08 -8.20 -0.38
N SER A 208 -2.45 -9.28 0.29
CA SER A 208 -2.97 -9.25 1.66
C SER A 208 -1.98 -8.61 2.64
N SER A 209 -0.71 -8.67 2.26
CA SER A 209 0.41 -8.31 3.08
C SER A 209 1.30 -7.25 2.42
N ALA A 210 0.79 -6.62 1.36
CA ALA A 210 1.53 -5.63 0.61
C ALA A 210 1.65 -4.31 1.37
N THR A 211 2.81 -3.68 1.27
CA THR A 211 3.00 -2.29 1.71
C THR A 211 2.19 -1.34 0.83
N PHE A 212 1.98 -0.10 1.27
CA PHE A 212 1.27 0.87 0.45
C PHE A 212 1.99 1.18 -0.88
N GLU A 213 3.32 1.14 -0.91
CA GLU A 213 4.13 1.30 -2.11
C GLU A 213 3.93 0.12 -3.06
N GLN A 214 3.90 -1.10 -2.54
CA GLN A 214 3.61 -2.29 -3.34
C GLN A 214 2.20 -2.24 -3.91
N LEU A 215 1.20 -1.75 -3.16
CA LEU A 215 -0.16 -1.51 -3.66
C LEU A 215 -0.17 -0.41 -4.74
N PHE A 216 0.59 0.66 -4.54
CA PHE A 216 0.72 1.74 -5.51
C PHE A 216 1.35 1.27 -6.82
N VAL A 217 2.44 0.53 -6.73
CA VAL A 217 3.13 -0.04 -7.87
C VAL A 217 2.31 -1.14 -8.54
N PHE A 218 1.52 -1.90 -7.78
CA PHE A 218 0.55 -2.84 -8.34
C PHE A 218 -0.50 -2.12 -9.21
N PHE A 219 -0.95 -0.94 -8.80
CA PHE A 219 -1.76 -0.08 -9.67
C PHE A 219 -0.98 0.38 -10.92
N LEU A 220 0.27 0.83 -10.76
CA LEU A 220 1.12 1.24 -11.89
C LEU A 220 1.35 0.10 -12.89
N TYR A 221 1.42 -1.16 -12.46
CA TYR A 221 1.51 -2.30 -13.35
C TYR A 221 0.32 -2.37 -14.33
N PHE A 222 -0.91 -2.14 -13.87
CA PHE A 222 -2.07 -2.05 -14.76
C PHE A 222 -1.96 -0.83 -15.67
N LYS A 223 -1.55 0.32 -15.13
CA LYS A 223 -1.33 1.53 -15.93
C LYS A 223 -0.31 1.32 -17.04
N TRP A 224 0.77 0.58 -16.80
CA TRP A 224 1.75 0.23 -17.82
C TRP A 224 1.13 -0.64 -18.91
N ARG A 225 0.37 -1.68 -18.54
CA ARG A 225 -0.32 -2.54 -19.52
C ARG A 225 -1.29 -1.75 -20.39
N TYR A 226 -1.86 -0.67 -19.87
CA TYR A 226 -2.80 0.18 -20.61
C TYR A 226 -2.07 0.90 -21.71
N PHE A 227 -0.99 1.59 -21.37
CA PHE A 227 -0.18 2.29 -22.35
C PHE A 227 0.50 1.34 -23.33
N TYR A 228 0.98 0.18 -22.88
CA TYR A 228 1.53 -0.84 -23.76
C TYR A 228 0.51 -1.29 -24.82
N ASN A 229 -0.74 -1.55 -24.40
CA ASN A 229 -1.81 -1.93 -25.31
C ASN A 229 -2.20 -0.80 -26.26
N TYR A 230 -2.35 0.41 -25.73
CA TYR A 230 -2.59 1.63 -26.51
C TYR A 230 -1.55 1.78 -27.64
N ILE A 231 -0.27 1.61 -27.33
CA ILE A 231 0.83 1.67 -28.32
C ILE A 231 0.77 0.50 -29.31
N GLY A 232 0.37 -0.69 -28.86
CA GLY A 232 0.15 -1.86 -29.71
C GLY A 232 -1.00 -1.70 -30.71
N SER A 233 -2.01 -0.88 -30.41
CA SER A 233 -3.12 -0.62 -31.33
C SER A 233 -2.78 0.37 -32.45
N TYR A 234 -1.80 1.26 -32.25
CA TYR A 234 -1.26 2.13 -33.31
C TYR A 234 -0.40 1.39 -34.37
N SER A 235 -0.24 0.06 -34.26
CA SER A 235 0.54 -0.76 -35.19
C SER A 235 -0.27 -1.80 -35.96
N ALA A 236 -1.58 -1.91 -35.72
CA ALA A 236 -2.44 -2.87 -36.41
C ALA A 236 -3.56 -2.11 -37.14
N ASP A 237 -3.86 -2.53 -38.37
CA ASP A 237 -5.03 -2.07 -39.13
C ASP A 237 -6.29 -2.07 -38.25
N THR A 238 -7.11 -1.04 -38.44
CA THR A 238 -8.12 -0.46 -37.53
C THR A 238 -9.31 -1.34 -37.13
N SER A 239 -9.24 -2.67 -37.26
CA SER A 239 -10.31 -3.60 -36.86
C SER A 239 -10.14 -4.20 -35.45
N TYR A 240 -9.00 -3.99 -34.78
CA TYR A 240 -8.67 -4.58 -33.47
C TYR A 240 -8.82 -3.65 -32.26
N HIS A 241 -9.49 -2.50 -32.41
CA HIS A 241 -9.59 -1.49 -31.36
C HIS A 241 -10.58 -1.81 -30.23
N ASN A 242 -11.44 -2.82 -30.37
CA ASN A 242 -12.61 -3.00 -29.49
C ASN A 242 -12.50 -4.08 -28.40
N SER A 243 -11.35 -4.72 -28.15
CA SER A 243 -11.34 -5.81 -27.16
C SER A 243 -10.01 -6.13 -26.45
N ARG A 244 -9.10 -5.18 -26.24
CA ARG A 244 -7.96 -5.44 -25.33
C ARG A 244 -8.36 -5.27 -23.86
N GLN A 245 -9.28 -6.11 -23.43
CA GLN A 245 -9.67 -6.23 -22.03
C GLN A 245 -8.44 -6.56 -21.19
N MET A 246 -8.24 -5.85 -20.08
CA MET A 246 -7.12 -6.11 -19.18
C MET A 246 -7.43 -7.29 -18.28
N ILE A 247 -6.90 -8.46 -18.61
CA ILE A 247 -7.11 -9.64 -17.78
C ILE A 247 -6.10 -9.64 -16.62
N CYS A 248 -6.60 -9.55 -15.39
CA CYS A 248 -5.88 -9.85 -14.16
C CYS A 248 -6.11 -11.31 -13.81
N ILE A 249 -5.06 -12.12 -13.97
CA ILE A 249 -5.06 -13.54 -13.57
C ILE A 249 -4.59 -13.60 -12.12
N VAL A 250 -5.44 -14.17 -11.26
CA VAL A 250 -5.28 -14.12 -9.79
C VAL A 250 -4.67 -15.38 -9.18
N ASN A 251 -4.67 -16.47 -9.92
CA ASN A 251 -4.12 -17.77 -9.55
C ASN A 251 -3.35 -18.36 -10.75
N GLY A 252 -2.16 -18.93 -10.51
CA GLY A 252 -1.25 -19.43 -11.55
C GLY A 252 0.19 -18.93 -11.38
N ASP A 253 1.09 -19.84 -11.04
CA ASP A 253 2.42 -19.52 -10.50
C ASP A 253 3.29 -18.68 -11.44
N PHE A 254 3.32 -19.01 -12.75
CA PHE A 254 4.16 -18.30 -13.71
C PHE A 254 3.74 -16.83 -13.90
N LEU A 255 2.43 -16.60 -14.10
CA LEU A 255 1.89 -15.27 -14.37
C LEU A 255 1.91 -14.39 -13.12
N VAL A 256 1.60 -14.97 -11.95
CA VAL A 256 1.73 -14.26 -10.68
C VAL A 256 3.19 -13.96 -10.36
N GLY A 257 4.10 -14.88 -10.66
CA GLY A 257 5.55 -14.65 -10.54
C GLY A 257 6.01 -13.44 -11.34
N THR A 258 5.52 -13.29 -12.57
CA THR A 258 5.81 -12.11 -13.40
C THR A 258 5.25 -10.83 -12.77
N ILE A 259 3.99 -10.83 -12.32
CA ILE A 259 3.39 -9.66 -11.64
C ILE A 259 4.24 -9.23 -10.44
N LYS A 260 4.60 -10.17 -9.57
CA LYS A 260 5.42 -9.89 -8.37
C LYS A 260 6.79 -9.32 -8.73
N GLN A 261 7.45 -9.86 -9.77
CA GLN A 261 8.75 -9.36 -10.23
C GLN A 261 8.67 -7.93 -10.75
N GLU A 262 7.66 -7.62 -11.56
CA GLU A 262 7.45 -6.25 -12.07
C GLU A 262 7.16 -5.27 -10.94
N ILE A 263 6.35 -5.68 -9.94
CA ILE A 263 6.08 -4.85 -8.77
C ILE A 263 7.36 -4.58 -7.97
N LYS A 264 8.18 -5.60 -7.73
CA LYS A 264 9.44 -5.45 -7.01
C LYS A 264 10.42 -4.53 -7.76
N SER A 265 10.53 -4.69 -9.08
CA SER A 265 11.38 -3.83 -9.92
C SER A 265 10.95 -2.37 -9.84
N LEU A 266 9.69 -2.09 -10.12
CA LEU A 266 9.14 -0.73 -10.07
C LEU A 266 9.25 -0.10 -8.67
N SER A 267 9.01 -0.89 -7.62
CA SER A 267 9.18 -0.41 -6.24
C SER A 267 10.62 -0.01 -5.95
N SER A 268 11.59 -0.82 -6.41
CA SER A 268 13.01 -0.50 -6.28
C SER A 268 13.38 0.78 -7.03
N ASP A 269 12.88 0.95 -8.26
CA ASP A 269 13.15 2.12 -9.10
C ASP A 269 12.56 3.40 -8.47
N VAL A 270 11.34 3.33 -7.93
CA VAL A 270 10.74 4.45 -7.19
C VAL A 270 11.60 4.79 -5.98
N ASN A 271 11.95 3.80 -5.15
CA ASN A 271 12.63 4.03 -3.89
C ASN A 271 14.09 4.52 -4.05
N ALA A 272 14.70 4.27 -5.20
CA ALA A 272 16.04 4.78 -5.56
C ALA A 272 16.04 6.30 -5.77
N GLU A 273 14.96 6.87 -6.30
CA GLU A 273 14.84 8.31 -6.59
C GLU A 273 14.41 9.14 -5.38
N PHE A 274 13.92 8.51 -4.32
CA PHE A 274 13.53 9.20 -3.09
C PHE A 274 14.76 9.56 -2.24
N THR A 275 14.76 10.78 -1.70
CA THR A 275 15.73 11.22 -0.69
C THR A 275 15.13 11.03 0.69
N ASP A 276 15.93 11.12 1.74
CA ASP A 276 15.44 11.05 3.13
C ASP A 276 14.39 12.13 3.40
N GLN A 277 14.57 13.32 2.81
CA GLN A 277 13.60 14.41 2.89
C GLN A 277 12.27 14.05 2.19
N HIS A 278 12.33 13.45 1.00
CA HIS A 278 11.12 12.98 0.31
C HIS A 278 10.37 11.93 1.14
N TYR A 279 11.09 11.00 1.77
CA TYR A 279 10.48 10.01 2.67
C TYR A 279 9.80 10.68 3.85
N ILE A 280 10.48 11.60 4.52
CA ILE A 280 9.91 12.37 5.65
C ILE A 280 8.62 13.08 5.23
N GLU A 281 8.59 13.72 4.06
CA GLU A 281 7.42 14.42 3.53
C GLU A 281 6.26 13.48 3.21
N VAL A 282 6.52 12.33 2.58
CA VAL A 282 5.49 11.31 2.35
C VAL A 282 4.92 10.82 3.67
N LEU A 283 5.78 10.46 4.62
CA LEU A 283 5.35 9.91 5.90
C LEU A 283 4.54 10.94 6.71
N LYS A 284 4.92 12.22 6.68
CA LYS A 284 4.12 13.32 7.21
C LYS A 284 2.73 13.34 6.59
N PHE A 285 2.66 13.36 5.26
CA PHE A 285 1.41 13.53 4.54
C PHE A 285 0.43 12.37 4.75
N ILE A 286 0.90 11.13 4.70
CA ILE A 286 0.04 9.95 4.87
C ILE A 286 -0.46 9.80 6.32
N SER A 287 0.32 10.26 7.30
CA SER A 287 0.07 10.04 8.72
C SER A 287 -0.70 11.18 9.40
N GLU A 288 -0.62 12.41 8.88
CA GLU A 288 -1.16 13.65 9.45
C GLU A 288 -2.46 13.49 10.26
N LYS A 289 -3.54 13.03 9.61
CA LYS A 289 -4.89 12.90 10.21
C LYS A 289 -4.94 11.97 11.40
N PHE A 290 -4.10 10.94 11.38
CA PHE A 290 -4.04 10.00 12.47
C PHE A 290 -3.22 10.65 13.61
N VAL A 291 -2.13 11.40 13.31
CA VAL A 291 -1.02 11.61 14.28
C VAL A 291 -1.38 12.77 15.17
N ALA A 292 -2.05 13.76 14.59
CA ALA A 292 -2.65 14.88 15.29
C ALA A 292 -3.56 14.43 16.45
N LYS A 293 -4.17 13.23 16.37
CA LYS A 293 -5.02 12.70 17.44
C LYS A 293 -4.25 12.07 18.59
N VAL A 294 -2.96 11.74 18.40
CA VAL A 294 -2.16 10.92 19.31
C VAL A 294 -1.05 11.71 19.99
N LEU A 295 -0.41 12.66 19.29
CA LEU A 295 0.65 13.49 19.86
C LEU A 295 0.13 14.46 20.92
N LYS A 296 0.99 14.77 21.90
CA LYS A 296 0.78 15.87 22.84
C LYS A 296 0.82 17.22 22.13
N ASN A 297 1.77 17.39 21.20
CA ASN A 297 1.88 18.54 20.31
C ASN A 297 1.52 18.11 18.88
N PRO A 298 0.36 18.51 18.33
CA PRO A 298 -0.04 18.14 16.97
C PRO A 298 0.95 18.53 15.87
N ASN A 299 1.76 19.57 16.09
CA ASN A 299 2.80 20.02 15.16
C ASN A 299 4.18 19.40 15.43
N GLY A 300 4.31 18.56 16.47
CA GLY A 300 5.57 17.95 16.90
C GLY A 300 5.92 16.66 16.14
N PHE A 301 5.35 16.42 14.96
CA PHE A 301 5.62 15.20 14.20
C PHE A 301 7.08 15.09 13.77
N ASP A 302 7.71 16.22 13.46
CA ASP A 302 9.11 16.29 13.03
C ASP A 302 10.07 15.77 14.12
N GLU A 303 9.71 16.00 15.38
CA GLU A 303 10.50 15.57 16.54
C GLU A 303 10.61 14.04 16.65
N ILE A 304 9.71 13.31 15.98
CA ILE A 304 9.74 11.84 15.94
C ILE A 304 10.98 11.36 15.17
N PHE A 305 11.38 12.07 14.10
CA PHE A 305 12.57 11.71 13.31
C PHE A 305 13.88 11.91 14.09
N ASP A 306 13.91 12.79 15.10
CA ASP A 306 15.12 13.13 15.87
C ASP A 306 15.49 12.15 16.99
N PHE A 307 14.71 11.10 17.27
CA PHE A 307 15.07 10.17 18.35
C PHE A 307 16.46 9.54 18.30
N GLU A 308 17.11 9.30 17.14
CA GLU A 308 18.50 8.78 17.13
C GLU A 308 19.46 9.73 17.83
N LYS A 309 19.32 11.04 17.57
CA LYS A 309 20.09 12.10 18.22
C LYS A 309 19.78 12.22 19.72
N ASN A 310 18.68 11.62 20.18
CA ASN A 310 18.20 11.73 21.54
C ASN A 310 18.24 10.42 22.33
N ILE A 311 18.75 9.30 21.76
CA ILE A 311 18.78 7.99 22.43
C ILE A 311 19.37 8.08 23.84
N SER A 312 20.49 8.80 23.99
CA SER A 312 21.19 9.00 25.27
C SER A 312 20.33 9.67 26.35
N ASN A 313 19.33 10.48 25.96
CA ASN A 313 18.43 11.17 26.89
C ASN A 313 17.40 10.21 27.52
N PHE A 314 17.20 9.02 26.95
CA PHE A 314 16.18 8.06 27.39
C PHE A 314 16.78 6.79 28.01
N GLN A 315 18.05 6.46 27.78
CA GLN A 315 18.69 5.23 28.26
C GLN A 315 18.75 5.08 29.80
N ASN A 316 18.58 6.16 30.57
CA ASN A 316 18.70 6.16 32.03
C ASN A 316 17.39 6.49 32.78
N LYS A 317 16.23 6.38 32.13
CA LYS A 317 14.96 6.66 32.80
C LYS A 317 14.58 5.54 33.80
N PRO A 318 13.95 5.90 34.95
CA PRO A 318 13.41 4.92 35.88
C PRO A 318 12.48 3.95 35.16
N GLU A 319 12.50 2.70 35.59
CA GLU A 319 11.71 1.66 34.94
C GLU A 319 10.21 1.91 35.12
N ASP A 320 9.49 1.95 34.00
CA ASP A 320 8.04 2.08 34.01
C ASP A 320 7.41 0.71 34.31
N PRO A 321 6.55 0.59 35.33
CA PRO A 321 5.91 -0.68 35.68
C PRO A 321 4.97 -1.22 34.58
N ASN A 322 4.56 -0.37 33.61
CA ASN A 322 3.75 -0.78 32.45
C ASN A 322 4.59 -1.17 31.23
N PHE A 323 5.93 -1.10 31.32
CA PHE A 323 6.81 -1.63 30.30
C PHE A 323 6.84 -3.16 30.39
N PRO A 324 6.62 -3.90 29.29
CA PRO A 324 6.49 -5.36 29.31
C PRO A 324 7.86 -6.08 29.37
N LEU A 325 8.71 -5.73 30.34
CA LEU A 325 10.10 -6.20 30.44
C LEU A 325 10.21 -7.72 30.38
N VAL A 326 9.50 -8.42 31.27
CA VAL A 326 9.56 -9.89 31.40
C VAL A 326 9.20 -10.58 30.09
N PHE A 327 8.19 -10.07 29.38
CA PHE A 327 7.79 -10.65 28.10
C PHE A 327 8.86 -10.42 27.02
N LEU A 328 9.47 -9.24 26.97
CA LEU A 328 10.49 -8.91 25.98
C LEU A 328 11.80 -9.68 26.22
N GLN A 329 12.22 -9.85 27.48
CA GLN A 329 13.40 -10.66 27.83
C GLN A 329 13.27 -12.14 27.46
N LEU A 330 12.04 -12.64 27.27
CA LEU A 330 11.82 -14.01 26.76
C LEU A 330 12.03 -14.12 25.23
N LEU A 331 11.97 -13.01 24.49
CA LEU A 331 11.93 -13.00 23.02
C LEU A 331 13.10 -12.28 22.37
N CYS A 332 13.82 -11.42 23.09
CA CYS A 332 14.81 -10.49 22.56
C CYS A 332 16.10 -10.54 23.40
N GLU A 333 17.22 -10.16 22.78
CA GLU A 333 18.50 -10.02 23.49
C GLU A 333 18.51 -8.73 24.33
N ASP A 334 19.44 -8.62 25.29
CA ASP A 334 19.47 -7.48 26.22
C ASP A 334 19.62 -6.13 25.49
N SER A 335 20.38 -6.07 24.40
CA SER A 335 20.53 -4.88 23.55
C SER A 335 19.19 -4.45 22.93
N ASP A 336 18.46 -5.40 22.36
CA ASP A 336 17.13 -5.16 21.77
C ASP A 336 16.15 -4.68 22.83
N VAL A 337 16.17 -5.28 24.03
CA VAL A 337 15.30 -4.88 25.15
C VAL A 337 15.60 -3.44 25.58
N ILE A 338 16.87 -3.05 25.67
CA ILE A 338 17.29 -1.67 25.98
C ILE A 338 16.80 -0.70 24.90
N PHE A 339 16.94 -1.06 23.61
CA PHE A 339 16.45 -0.25 22.51
C PHE A 339 14.93 -0.07 22.56
N ILE A 340 14.19 -1.17 22.71
CA ILE A 340 12.71 -1.18 22.80
C ILE A 340 12.23 -0.36 24.00
N LYS A 341 12.93 -0.43 25.14
CA LYS A 341 12.64 0.38 26.33
C LYS A 341 12.86 1.87 26.05
N THR A 342 14.00 2.22 25.45
CA THR A 342 14.31 3.61 25.07
C THR A 342 13.24 4.17 24.14
N LEU A 343 12.80 3.37 23.17
CA LEU A 343 11.73 3.71 22.24
C LEU A 343 10.38 3.89 22.96
N TYR A 344 10.03 3.00 23.88
CA TYR A 344 8.82 3.12 24.71
C TYR A 344 8.77 4.45 25.44
N ASP A 345 9.86 4.81 26.13
CA ASP A 345 9.94 6.03 26.92
C ASP A 345 9.85 7.29 26.05
N PHE A 346 10.48 7.27 24.88
CA PHE A 346 10.37 8.35 23.89
C PHE A 346 8.93 8.53 23.41
N LEU A 347 8.27 7.45 22.99
CA LEU A 347 6.91 7.50 22.48
C LEU A 347 5.92 8.00 23.54
N LYS A 348 6.07 7.56 24.79
CA LYS A 348 5.26 8.05 25.90
C LYS A 348 5.44 9.54 26.16
N GLU A 349 6.66 10.04 25.99
CA GLU A 349 6.91 11.46 26.12
C GLU A 349 6.16 12.27 25.05
N LYS A 350 6.12 11.79 23.81
CA LYS A 350 5.49 12.48 22.67
C LYS A 350 3.98 12.29 22.55
N THR A 351 3.41 11.26 23.16
CA THR A 351 1.98 10.89 23.00
C THR A 351 1.12 11.18 24.23
N THR A 352 -0.17 11.44 24.02
CA THR A 352 -1.12 11.67 25.12
C THR A 352 -1.37 10.39 25.93
N GLU A 353 -1.60 10.55 27.24
CA GLU A 353 -1.66 9.44 28.21
C GLU A 353 -2.69 8.36 27.89
N GLN A 354 -3.83 8.76 27.31
CA GLN A 354 -4.91 7.85 26.89
C GLN A 354 -4.42 6.75 25.91
N TYR A 355 -3.27 6.97 25.27
CA TYR A 355 -2.70 6.04 24.31
C TYR A 355 -1.55 5.19 24.82
N HIS A 356 -0.99 5.49 26.00
CA HIS A 356 0.21 4.81 26.52
C HIS A 356 0.04 3.30 26.67
N LYS A 357 -1.15 2.86 27.10
CA LYS A 357 -1.47 1.43 27.23
C LYS A 357 -1.38 0.66 25.91
N TYR A 358 -1.61 1.32 24.78
CA TYR A 358 -1.53 0.68 23.47
C TYR A 358 -0.10 0.65 22.93
N ILE A 359 0.80 1.52 23.41
CA ILE A 359 2.22 1.51 23.03
C ILE A 359 2.86 0.19 23.50
N SER A 360 2.67 -0.18 24.77
CA SER A 360 3.18 -1.46 25.30
C SER A 360 2.65 -2.65 24.50
N ALA A 361 1.34 -2.67 24.19
CA ALA A 361 0.73 -3.75 23.42
C ALA A 361 1.32 -3.87 22.01
N VAL A 362 1.56 -2.76 21.32
CA VAL A 362 2.13 -2.79 19.96
C VAL A 362 3.61 -3.17 19.99
N LEU A 363 4.40 -2.68 20.96
CA LEU A 363 5.80 -3.09 21.10
C LEU A 363 5.93 -4.60 21.34
N CYS A 364 5.09 -5.20 22.18
CA CYS A 364 5.07 -6.65 22.35
C CYS A 364 4.78 -7.40 21.05
N LEU A 365 3.79 -6.93 20.29
CA LEU A 365 3.39 -7.55 19.01
C LEU A 365 4.47 -7.39 17.93
N LYS A 366 5.37 -6.40 18.06
CA LYS A 366 6.41 -6.05 17.07
C LYS A 366 7.85 -6.17 17.58
N ALA A 367 8.06 -6.78 18.75
CA ALA A 367 9.38 -6.82 19.39
C ALA A 367 10.47 -7.44 18.48
N LEU A 368 10.11 -8.52 17.79
CA LEU A 368 11.01 -9.20 16.84
C LEU A 368 11.36 -8.35 15.61
N CYS A 369 10.56 -7.33 15.31
CA CYS A 369 10.74 -6.41 14.19
C CYS A 369 11.65 -5.23 14.54
N LEU A 370 11.92 -5.02 15.84
CA LEU A 370 12.67 -3.88 16.37
C LEU A 370 14.08 -4.29 16.84
N ARG A 371 14.51 -5.51 16.50
CA ARG A 371 15.88 -5.97 16.76
C ARG A 371 16.85 -5.11 15.94
N GLU A 372 17.99 -4.77 16.50
CA GLU A 372 19.03 -4.07 15.74
C GLU A 372 19.45 -4.93 14.53
N ALA A 373 19.46 -4.33 13.34
CA ALA A 373 19.79 -5.00 12.08
C ALA A 373 21.30 -5.11 11.85
#